data_AF-A0A9D1ELE0-F1
#
_entry.id   AF-A0A9D1ELE0-F1
#
_cell.length_a   1.000
_cell.length_b   1.000
_cell.length_c   1.000
_cell.angle_alpha   90.00
_cell.angle_beta   90.00
_cell.angle_gamma   90.00
#
_symmetry.space_group_name_H-M   'P 1'
#
loop_
_entity.id
_entity.type
_entity.pdbx_description
1 polymer ?
#
loop_
_entity_poly.entity_id
_entity_poly.type
_entity_poly.pdbx_seq_one_letter_code
_entity_poly.pdbx_strand_id
1 'polypeptide(L)'
;GEGREAVGYGSGKFLFDQVSYLYIYEFVKAINGIQDGDRIHPEDAHAKQVLIEDERERRKREARRRQEDSGDKNSQSRLGNLISAATWACPGGITPFNRGDLHIYDLVDAVRRSDRLLQYNHTLTGLYAGTLDRKGLDLSSLHWAG
;
A
#
# COMPACT_ATOMS: atom_id res chain seq x y z
N GLY A 1 10.55 19.27 -43.53
CA GLY A 1 11.32 18.12 -43.03
C GLY A 1 11.85 18.51 -41.67
N GLU A 2 11.02 18.35 -40.65
CA GLU A 2 11.16 19.08 -39.40
C GLU A 2 11.72 18.17 -38.31
N GLY A 3 12.77 18.69 -37.67
CA GLY A 3 13.50 18.04 -36.58
C GLY A 3 12.58 17.78 -35.40
N ARG A 4 12.54 16.52 -34.97
CA ARG A 4 11.83 16.09 -33.77
C ARG A 4 12.70 16.40 -32.56
N GLU A 5 12.37 17.49 -31.85
CA GLU A 5 12.95 17.77 -30.54
C GLU A 5 12.52 16.70 -29.53
N ALA A 6 13.50 16.06 -28.89
CA ALA A 6 13.31 15.03 -27.87
C ALA A 6 13.77 15.57 -26.50
N VAL A 7 12.98 15.30 -25.45
CA VAL A 7 13.25 15.74 -24.06
C VAL A 7 13.67 14.53 -23.20
N GLY A 8 14.78 14.66 -22.45
CA GLY A 8 15.67 13.58 -21.96
C GLY A 8 15.30 12.80 -20.68
N TYR A 9 16.14 11.83 -20.24
CA TYR A 9 17.30 12.04 -19.32
C TYR A 9 18.54 11.13 -19.57
N GLY A 10 19.76 11.69 -19.58
CA GLY A 10 21.03 11.06 -19.09
C GLY A 10 22.04 10.40 -20.07
N SER A 11 23.21 11.05 -20.29
CA SER A 11 24.47 10.54 -20.90
C SER A 11 24.51 10.16 -22.40
N GLY A 12 23.90 10.97 -23.26
CA GLY A 12 24.40 11.18 -24.64
C GLY A 12 24.42 9.99 -25.59
N LYS A 13 23.77 8.87 -25.25
CA LYS A 13 23.56 7.72 -26.14
C LYS A 13 22.10 7.30 -26.08
N PHE A 14 21.42 7.40 -27.22
CA PHE A 14 20.01 7.01 -27.38
C PHE A 14 19.92 5.48 -27.42
N LEU A 15 19.16 4.87 -26.52
CA LEU A 15 18.89 3.42 -26.53
C LEU A 15 17.56 3.07 -27.24
N PHE A 16 16.65 4.04 -27.35
CA PHE A 16 15.32 3.81 -27.89
C PHE A 16 14.90 4.91 -28.86
N ASP A 17 14.28 4.48 -29.97
CA ASP A 17 13.55 5.36 -30.87
C ASP A 17 12.28 5.90 -30.17
N GLN A 18 11.80 7.06 -30.61
CA GLN A 18 10.63 7.75 -30.04
C GLN A 18 9.38 6.84 -30.05
N VAL A 19 9.26 6.01 -31.09
CA VAL A 19 8.19 5.04 -31.24
C VAL A 19 8.28 3.96 -30.15
N SER A 20 9.47 3.42 -29.92
CA SER A 20 9.70 2.39 -28.89
C SER A 20 9.46 2.91 -27.48
N TYR A 21 9.81 4.16 -27.22
CA TYR A 21 9.51 4.82 -25.95
C TYR A 21 8.01 4.93 -25.69
N LEU A 22 7.22 5.32 -26.69
CA LEU A 22 5.77 5.45 -26.57
C LEU A 22 5.09 4.13 -26.23
N TYR A 23 5.50 3.03 -26.88
CA TYR A 23 4.96 1.71 -26.57
C TYR A 23 5.28 1.24 -25.14
N ILE A 24 6.51 1.48 -24.67
CA ILE A 24 6.89 1.15 -23.29
C ILE A 24 6.10 2.02 -22.30
N TYR A 25 5.93 3.30 -22.61
CA TYR A 25 5.15 4.23 -21.80
C TYR A 25 3.68 3.82 -21.69
N GLU A 26 3.03 3.50 -22.82
CA GLU A 26 1.64 3.02 -22.85
C GLU A 26 1.48 1.69 -22.13
N PHE A 27 2.44 0.77 -22.28
CA PHE A 27 2.45 -0.51 -21.57
C PHE A 27 2.55 -0.33 -20.05
N VAL A 28 3.50 0.48 -19.58
CA VAL A 28 3.65 0.78 -18.15
C VAL A 28 2.41 1.49 -17.60
N LYS A 29 1.80 2.38 -18.39
CA LYS A 29 0.58 3.09 -18.03
C LYS A 29 -0.64 2.15 -17.93
N ALA A 30 -0.76 1.20 -18.86
CA ALA A 30 -1.82 0.20 -18.89
C ALA A 30 -1.71 -0.80 -17.72
N ILE A 31 -0.50 -1.29 -17.42
CA ILE A 31 -0.25 -2.17 -16.26
C ILE A 31 -0.61 -1.48 -14.95
N ASN A 32 -0.30 -0.19 -14.84
CA ASN A 32 -0.58 0.59 -13.64
C ASN A 32 -2.02 1.15 -13.59
N GLY A 33 -2.87 0.81 -14.55
CA GLY A 33 -4.28 1.22 -14.57
C GLY A 33 -4.50 2.73 -14.72
N ILE A 34 -3.52 3.47 -15.26
CA ILE A 34 -3.61 4.93 -15.43
C ILE A 34 -4.41 5.21 -16.70
N GLN A 35 -5.71 5.40 -16.57
CA GLN A 35 -6.60 5.75 -17.68
C GLN A 35 -6.63 7.27 -17.87
N ASP A 36 -6.34 7.75 -19.08
CA ASP A 36 -6.40 9.19 -19.43
C ASP A 36 -7.76 9.61 -20.00
N GLY A 37 -8.76 8.71 -19.99
CA GLY A 37 -10.06 8.88 -20.64
C GLY A 37 -10.89 10.08 -20.13
N ASP A 38 -10.62 10.56 -18.92
CA ASP A 38 -11.36 11.67 -18.29
C ASP A 38 -10.66 13.03 -18.43
N ARG A 39 -9.64 13.15 -19.29
CA ARG A 39 -8.97 14.45 -19.50
C ARG A 39 -9.81 15.36 -20.37
N ILE A 40 -10.40 16.38 -19.73
CA ILE A 40 -11.04 17.50 -20.43
C ILE A 40 -9.94 18.29 -21.16
N HIS A 41 -10.09 18.49 -22.46
CA HIS A 41 -9.23 19.32 -23.31
C HIS A 41 -9.98 20.57 -23.75
N PRO A 42 -9.97 21.67 -22.99
CA PRO A 42 -10.64 22.90 -23.38
C PRO A 42 -9.86 23.62 -24.48
N GLU A 43 -10.56 24.13 -25.49
CA GLU A 43 -9.97 24.98 -26.54
C GLU A 43 -9.71 26.42 -26.04
N ASP A 44 -10.50 26.90 -25.07
CA ASP A 44 -10.40 28.26 -24.55
C ASP A 44 -9.27 28.45 -23.51
N ALA A 45 -8.47 29.50 -23.72
CA ALA A 45 -7.35 29.86 -22.85
C ALA A 45 -7.76 30.08 -21.38
N HIS A 46 -8.95 30.64 -21.16
CA HIS A 46 -9.50 30.88 -19.82
C HIS A 46 -9.89 29.57 -19.12
N ALA A 47 -10.53 28.64 -19.85
CA ALA A 47 -10.89 27.33 -19.30
C ALA A 47 -9.66 26.50 -18.94
N LYS A 48 -8.58 26.60 -19.74
CA LYS A 48 -7.28 25.99 -19.44
C LYS A 48 -6.67 26.54 -18.15
N GLN A 49 -6.76 27.86 -17.95
CA GLN A 49 -6.24 28.50 -16.74
C GLN A 49 -7.01 28.06 -15.47
N VAL A 50 -8.34 28.01 -15.56
CA VAL A 50 -9.21 27.54 -14.45
C VAL A 50 -8.87 26.10 -14.05
N LEU A 51 -8.70 25.19 -15.02
CA LEU A 51 -8.32 23.81 -14.72
C LEU A 51 -6.92 23.70 -14.09
N ILE A 52 -5.96 24.51 -14.54
CA ILE A 52 -4.62 24.53 -13.94
C ILE A 52 -4.67 25.03 -12.50
N GLU A 53 -5.49 26.04 -12.22
CA GLU A 53 -5.63 26.62 -10.89
C GLU A 53 -6.34 25.64 -9.93
N ASP A 54 -7.40 24.98 -10.38
CA ASP A 54 -8.08 23.95 -9.60
C ASP A 54 -7.19 22.71 -9.36
N GLU A 55 -6.40 22.29 -10.35
CA GLU A 55 -5.42 21.21 -10.20
C GLU A 55 -4.29 21.61 -9.20
N ARG A 56 -3.86 22.87 -9.21
CA ARG A 56 -2.88 23.41 -8.24
C ARG A 56 -3.46 23.42 -6.84
N GLU A 57 -4.71 23.85 -6.67
CA GLU A 57 -5.38 23.80 -5.37
C GLU A 57 -5.58 22.36 -4.89
N ARG A 58 -5.99 21.45 -5.78
CA ARG A 58 -6.13 20.03 -5.46
C ARG A 58 -4.81 19.45 -4.98
N ARG A 59 -3.71 19.71 -5.70
CA ARG A 59 -2.35 19.31 -5.28
C ARG A 59 -1.93 19.91 -3.95
N LYS A 60 -2.28 21.17 -3.67
CA LYS A 60 -1.98 21.82 -2.39
C LYS A 60 -2.78 21.18 -1.25
N ARG A 61 -4.06 20.84 -1.48
CA ARG A 61 -4.91 20.12 -0.51
C ARG A 61 -4.39 18.70 -0.27
N GLU A 62 -4.01 17.98 -1.32
CA GLU A 62 -3.40 16.65 -1.24
C GLU A 62 -2.05 16.68 -0.53
N ALA A 63 -1.19 17.68 -0.80
CA ALA A 63 0.08 17.86 -0.12
C ALA A 63 -0.10 18.20 1.37
N ARG A 64 -1.12 18.99 1.71
CA ARG A 64 -1.47 19.28 3.11
C ARG A 64 -1.99 18.04 3.83
N ARG A 65 -2.83 17.23 3.18
CA ARG A 65 -3.27 15.91 3.69
C ARG A 65 -2.08 14.97 3.90
N ARG A 66 -1.16 14.89 2.93
CA ARG A 66 0.08 14.11 3.05
C ARG A 66 1.01 14.61 4.15
N GLN A 67 1.02 15.91 4.46
CA GLN A 67 1.77 16.46 5.60
C GLN A 67 1.05 16.22 6.93
N GLU A 68 -0.27 16.29 7.00
CA GLU A 68 -1.07 15.91 8.17
C GLU A 68 -0.92 14.39 8.45
N ASP A 69 -0.80 13.56 7.41
CA ASP A 69 -0.47 12.13 7.47
C ASP A 69 1.02 11.84 7.76
N SER A 70 1.92 12.84 7.63
CA SER A 70 3.37 12.66 7.85
C SER A 70 3.78 12.61 9.33
N GLY A 71 2.81 12.74 10.25
CA GLY A 71 2.96 12.37 11.66
C GLY A 71 3.03 10.87 11.91
N ASP A 72 2.70 10.03 10.92
CA ASP A 72 2.79 8.58 11.03
C ASP A 72 3.34 7.98 9.73
N LYS A 73 4.64 7.65 9.71
CA LYS A 73 5.32 6.93 8.62
C LYS A 73 4.83 5.48 8.47
N ASN A 74 3.56 5.22 8.76
CA ASN A 74 2.94 3.91 8.79
C ASN A 74 1.61 3.87 8.02
N SER A 75 1.31 4.87 7.18
CA SER A 75 0.22 4.81 6.20
C SER A 75 0.58 3.97 4.95
N GLN A 76 1.20 2.81 5.15
CA GLN A 76 0.67 1.64 4.45
C GLN A 76 -0.76 1.50 4.99
N SER A 77 -1.78 1.52 4.13
CA SER A 77 -3.19 1.38 4.55
C SER A 77 -3.28 0.39 5.72
N ARG A 78 -3.89 0.77 6.85
CA ARG A 78 -3.99 -0.11 8.04
C ARG A 78 -4.43 -1.52 7.66
N LEU A 79 -5.28 -1.61 6.64
CA LEU A 79 -5.70 -2.86 6.00
C LEU A 79 -4.53 -3.59 5.29
N GLY A 80 -3.72 -2.90 4.49
CA GLY A 80 -2.51 -3.44 3.88
C GLY A 80 -1.51 -4.00 4.90
N ASN A 81 -1.32 -3.31 6.03
CA ASN A 81 -0.51 -3.82 7.14
C ASN A 81 -1.10 -5.09 7.76
N LEU A 82 -2.43 -5.15 7.95
CA LEU A 82 -3.12 -6.34 8.44
C LEU A 82 -3.05 -7.51 7.45
N ILE A 83 -3.22 -7.26 6.16
CA ILE A 83 -3.10 -8.27 5.11
C ILE A 83 -1.68 -8.83 5.07
N SER A 84 -0.68 -7.95 5.16
CA SER A 84 0.73 -8.35 5.24
C SER A 84 1.00 -9.21 6.49
N ALA A 85 0.51 -8.77 7.66
CA ALA A 85 0.63 -9.53 8.90
C ALA A 85 -0.06 -10.90 8.81
N ALA A 86 -1.28 -10.98 8.28
CA ALA A 86 -2.01 -12.23 8.08
C ALA A 86 -1.22 -13.20 7.19
N THR A 87 -0.61 -12.68 6.13
CA THR A 87 0.15 -13.45 5.14
C THR A 87 1.40 -14.11 5.74
N TRP A 88 2.06 -13.48 6.71
CA TRP A 88 3.34 -13.95 7.24
C TRP A 88 3.24 -14.53 8.66
N ALA A 89 2.27 -14.12 9.46
CA ALA A 89 2.10 -14.59 10.83
C ALA A 89 1.32 -15.92 10.92
N CYS A 90 0.51 -16.26 9.90
CA CYS A 90 -0.20 -17.52 9.87
C CYS A 90 0.70 -18.65 9.35
N PRO A 91 0.89 -19.75 10.10
CA PRO A 91 1.69 -20.88 9.63
C PRO A 91 0.94 -21.61 8.49
N GLY A 92 1.25 -21.25 7.24
CA GLY A 92 0.85 -21.98 6.03
C GLY A 92 -0.62 -21.84 5.59
N GLY A 93 -1.52 -21.31 6.43
CA GLY A 93 -2.94 -21.14 6.08
C GLY A 93 -3.20 -20.01 5.09
N ILE A 94 -2.52 -18.87 5.25
CA ILE A 94 -2.64 -17.69 4.40
C ILE A 94 -1.26 -17.40 3.81
N THR A 95 -1.20 -17.28 2.49
CA THR A 95 0.02 -17.07 1.71
C THR A 95 -0.16 -15.89 0.77
N PRO A 96 0.92 -15.30 0.24
CA PRO A 96 0.81 -14.21 -0.73
C PRO A 96 -0.02 -14.58 -1.98
N PHE A 97 -0.13 -15.88 -2.26
CA PHE A 97 -0.79 -16.44 -3.43
C PHE A 97 -2.30 -16.67 -3.23
N ASN A 98 -2.76 -16.94 -2.01
CA ASN A 98 -4.18 -17.26 -1.72
C ASN A 98 -4.92 -16.15 -0.95
N ARG A 99 -4.22 -15.12 -0.44
CA ARG A 99 -4.82 -14.02 0.35
C ARG A 99 -5.89 -13.21 -0.38
N GLY A 100 -5.90 -13.25 -1.72
CA GLY A 100 -6.90 -12.58 -2.55
C GLY A 100 -8.25 -13.30 -2.59
N ASP A 101 -8.28 -14.59 -2.26
CA ASP A 101 -9.48 -15.43 -2.30
C ASP A 101 -10.27 -15.40 -0.99
N LEU A 102 -9.68 -14.80 0.05
CA LEU A 102 -10.24 -14.69 1.40
C LEU A 102 -11.00 -13.38 1.57
N HIS A 103 -12.08 -13.42 2.34
CA HIS A 103 -12.77 -12.20 2.71
C HIS A 103 -11.97 -11.41 3.76
N ILE A 104 -12.15 -10.09 3.77
CA ILE A 104 -11.42 -9.19 4.68
C ILE A 104 -11.63 -9.58 6.15
N TYR A 105 -12.84 -10.02 6.52
CA TYR A 105 -13.12 -10.46 7.88
C TYR A 105 -12.33 -11.71 8.27
N ASP A 106 -12.16 -12.67 7.36
CA ASP A 106 -11.35 -13.87 7.61
C ASP A 106 -9.88 -13.52 7.84
N LEU A 107 -9.35 -12.55 7.08
CA LEU A 107 -7.98 -12.05 7.26
C LEU A 107 -7.79 -11.35 8.61
N VAL A 108 -8.74 -10.50 9.01
CA VAL A 108 -8.69 -9.80 10.30
C VAL A 108 -8.80 -10.77 11.47
N ASP A 109 -9.69 -11.75 11.35
CA ASP A 109 -9.91 -12.77 12.37
C ASP A 109 -8.70 -13.69 12.51
N ALA A 110 -8.06 -14.06 11.38
CA ALA A 110 -6.81 -14.81 11.37
C ALA A 110 -5.70 -14.07 12.12
N VAL A 111 -5.50 -12.77 11.87
CA VAL A 111 -4.49 -11.96 12.59
C VAL A 111 -4.76 -11.96 14.10
N ARG A 112 -6.02 -11.76 14.51
CA ARG A 112 -6.40 -11.73 15.94
C ARG A 112 -6.17 -13.08 16.63
N ARG A 113 -6.53 -14.19 15.98
CA ARG A 113 -6.29 -15.53 16.53
C ARG A 113 -4.82 -15.88 16.60
N SER A 114 -4.05 -15.51 15.58
CA SER A 114 -2.59 -15.69 15.57
C SER A 114 -1.93 -14.91 16.71
N ASP A 115 -2.34 -13.67 16.94
CA ASP A 115 -1.83 -12.83 18.03
C ASP A 115 -2.15 -13.43 19.42
N ARG A 116 -3.40 -13.87 19.64
CA ARG A 116 -3.79 -14.57 20.87
C ARG A 116 -3.00 -15.86 21.10
N LEU A 117 -2.84 -16.67 20.06
CA LEU A 117 -2.06 -17.90 20.14
C LEU A 117 -0.59 -17.62 20.46
N LEU A 118 0.00 -16.59 19.84
CA LEU A 118 1.36 -16.18 20.09
C LEU A 118 1.51 -15.70 21.53
N GLN A 119 0.62 -14.84 22.00
CA GLN A 119 0.60 -14.34 23.38
C GLN A 119 0.45 -15.49 24.38
N TYR A 120 -0.43 -16.45 24.14
CA TYR A 120 -0.58 -17.65 24.96
C TYR A 120 0.72 -18.48 25.02
N ASN A 121 1.35 -18.72 23.87
CA ASN A 121 2.61 -19.46 23.82
C ASN A 121 3.74 -18.74 24.57
N HIS A 122 3.86 -17.42 24.41
CA HIS A 122 4.91 -16.63 25.08
C HIS A 122 4.70 -16.55 26.59
N THR A 123 3.46 -16.35 27.02
CA THR A 123 3.12 -16.31 28.45
C THR A 123 3.32 -17.66 29.13
N LEU A 124 2.89 -18.75 28.51
CA LEU A 124 3.20 -20.10 29.02
C LEU A 124 4.69 -20.37 29.06
N THR A 125 5.40 -20.02 27.99
CA THR A 125 6.87 -20.20 27.93
C THR A 125 7.56 -19.41 29.04
N GLY A 126 7.17 -18.15 29.27
CA GLY A 126 7.70 -17.35 30.37
C GLY A 126 7.35 -17.89 31.75
N LEU A 127 6.16 -18.46 31.90
CA LEU A 127 5.73 -19.10 33.15
C LEU A 127 6.53 -20.39 33.42
N TYR A 128 6.76 -21.22 32.39
CA TYR A 128 7.61 -22.41 32.49
C TYR A 128 9.09 -22.09 32.70
N ALA A 129 9.59 -21.03 32.07
CA ALA A 129 10.97 -20.56 32.24
C ALA A 129 11.20 -19.86 33.60
N GLY A 130 10.15 -19.61 34.39
CA GLY A 130 10.23 -18.93 35.68
C GLY A 130 10.46 -17.42 35.58
N THR A 131 10.30 -16.83 34.39
CA THR A 131 10.45 -15.37 34.17
C THR A 131 9.18 -14.59 34.48
N LEU A 132 8.03 -15.26 34.55
CA LEU A 132 6.72 -14.69 34.90
C LEU A 132 6.14 -15.37 36.15
N ASP A 133 5.61 -14.58 37.09
CA ASP A 133 4.88 -15.10 38.25
C ASP A 133 3.40 -15.33 37.89
N ARG A 134 2.91 -16.53 38.19
CA ARG A 134 1.53 -16.95 37.95
C ARG A 134 0.50 -16.08 38.70
N LYS A 135 0.87 -15.54 39.86
CA LYS A 135 -0.06 -14.85 40.76
C LYS A 135 -0.64 -13.54 40.20
N GLY A 136 -0.01 -12.96 39.19
CA GLY A 136 -0.47 -11.73 38.54
C GLY A 136 -1.22 -11.94 37.22
N LEU A 137 -1.40 -13.18 36.76
CA LEU A 137 -1.95 -13.48 35.45
C LEU A 137 -3.33 -14.12 35.53
N ASP A 138 -4.28 -13.58 34.77
CA ASP A 138 -5.55 -14.23 34.54
C ASP A 138 -5.43 -15.22 33.37
N LEU A 139 -5.21 -16.49 33.71
CA LEU A 139 -5.07 -17.57 32.73
C LEU A 139 -6.40 -17.93 32.05
N SER A 140 -7.55 -17.53 32.62
CA SER A 140 -8.85 -17.83 32.05
C SER A 140 -9.16 -16.98 30.82
N SER A 141 -8.75 -15.71 30.83
CA SER A 141 -8.86 -14.80 29.68
C SER A 141 -7.80 -15.02 28.60
N LEU A 142 -6.77 -15.82 28.90
CA LEU A 142 -5.65 -16.10 27.98
C LEU A 142 -5.92 -17.27 27.03
N HIS A 143 -7.11 -17.88 27.09
CA HIS A 143 -7.44 -19.03 26.26
C HIS A 143 -7.50 -18.64 24.77
N TRP A 144 -6.61 -19.23 23.96
CA TRP A 144 -6.43 -18.84 22.55
C TRP A 144 -7.65 -19.09 21.65
N ALA A 145 -8.54 -20.01 22.02
CA ALA A 145 -9.74 -20.36 21.25
C ALA A 145 -11.04 -19.70 21.79
N GLY A 146 -10.94 -18.88 22.84
CA GLY A 146 -12.06 -18.09 23.38
C GLY A 146 -12.27 -16.78 22.65
#